data_AF-A0A382C5G3-F1
#
_entry.id   AF-A0A382C5G3-F1
#
_cell.length_a   1.000
_cell.length_b   1.000
_cell.length_c   1.000
_cell.angle_alpha   90.00
_cell.angle_beta   90.00
_cell.angle_gamma   90.00
#
_symmetry.space_group_name_H-M   'P 1'
#
loop_
_entity.id
_entity.type
_entity.pdbx_description
1 polymer ?
#
loop_
_entity_poly.entity_id
_entity_poly.type
_entity_poly.pdbx_seq_one_letter_code
_entity_poly.pdbx_strand_id
1 'polypeptide(L)'
;MAALPIPYRTTKDQPTFFNLDDANGCTCPAPHGRTFPTALDPLYCNRYEIRDFAKKVHALDIKYIGVCCGAAPMHIREVAEAIGRKVPASRYREKMSNHFMYGTNERIPEHISGYGDKA
;
A
#
# COMPACT_ATOMS: atom_id res chain seq x y z
N MET A 1 -0.93 24.41 2.71
CA MET A 1 -1.61 23.42 1.83
C MET A 1 -1.56 22.04 2.48
N ALA A 2 -2.52 21.18 2.15
CA ALA A 2 -2.64 19.82 2.66
C ALA A 2 -2.89 18.86 1.50
N ALA A 3 -2.34 17.64 1.56
CA ALA A 3 -2.57 16.61 0.56
C ALA A 3 -2.81 15.25 1.24
N LEU A 4 -4.00 14.69 1.03
CA LEU A 4 -4.45 13.42 1.62
C LEU A 4 -5.19 12.61 0.55
N PRO A 5 -4.51 11.73 -0.20
CA PRO A 5 -5.14 10.93 -1.22
C PRO A 5 -5.98 9.83 -0.57
N ILE A 6 -6.94 9.32 -1.34
CA ILE A 6 -7.61 8.05 -1.05
C ILE A 6 -6.78 6.95 -1.73
N PRO A 7 -6.41 5.86 -1.04
CA PRO A 7 -5.47 4.86 -1.53
C PRO A 7 -6.17 3.79 -2.37
N TYR A 8 -7.06 4.17 -3.29
CA TYR A 8 -7.70 3.25 -4.24
C TYR A 8 -7.36 3.66 -5.66
N ARG A 9 -7.02 2.69 -6.51
CA ARG A 9 -6.65 2.98 -7.91
C ARG A 9 -7.91 3.35 -8.70
N THR A 10 -7.93 4.57 -9.22
CA THR A 10 -8.96 5.05 -10.14
C THR A 10 -8.46 5.01 -11.58
N THR A 11 -9.38 5.09 -12.53
CA THR A 11 -9.08 5.20 -13.97
C THR A 11 -9.59 6.53 -14.51
N LYS A 12 -9.30 6.83 -15.78
CA LYS A 12 -9.88 8.01 -16.45
C LYS A 12 -11.41 7.89 -16.57
N ASP A 13 -11.91 6.68 -16.82
CA ASP A 13 -13.34 6.40 -16.99
C ASP A 13 -14.07 6.28 -15.64
N GLN A 14 -13.37 5.85 -14.59
CA GLN A 14 -13.86 5.79 -13.21
C GLN A 14 -12.98 6.65 -12.28
N PRO A 15 -13.10 7.99 -12.35
CA PRO A 15 -12.20 8.91 -11.65
C PRO A 15 -12.45 9.00 -10.13
N THR A 16 -13.49 8.34 -9.63
CA THR A 16 -13.85 8.31 -8.21
C THR A 16 -13.93 6.87 -7.72
N PHE A 17 -13.69 6.66 -6.43
CA PHE A 17 -13.70 5.33 -5.82
C PHE A 17 -15.12 4.77 -5.52
N PHE A 18 -16.19 5.52 -5.81
CA PHE A 18 -17.56 5.15 -5.43
C PHE A 18 -18.17 4.04 -6.30
N ASN A 19 -17.73 3.91 -7.54
CA ASN A 19 -18.28 2.94 -8.49
C ASN A 19 -17.15 2.27 -9.28
N LEU A 20 -16.06 1.88 -8.61
CA LEU A 20 -14.97 1.16 -9.26
C LEU A 20 -15.40 -0.27 -9.55
N ASP A 21 -15.03 -0.78 -10.71
CA ASP A 21 -15.23 -2.18 -11.06
C ASP A 21 -14.20 -3.05 -10.32
N ASP A 22 -14.63 -4.20 -9.81
CA ASP A 22 -13.72 -5.21 -9.28
C ASP A 22 -13.14 -6.07 -10.41
N ALA A 23 -12.20 -5.49 -11.16
CA ALA A 23 -11.57 -6.15 -12.30
C ALA A 23 -10.51 -7.19 -11.91
N ASN A 24 -10.29 -7.46 -10.60
CA ASN A 24 -9.23 -8.35 -10.12
C ASN A 24 -9.62 -9.83 -10.09
N GLY A 25 -10.69 -10.21 -10.79
CA GLY A 25 -11.13 -11.60 -10.89
C GLY A 25 -11.76 -12.14 -9.61
N CYS A 26 -12.20 -11.27 -8.70
CA CYS A 26 -12.97 -11.69 -7.54
C CYS A 26 -14.34 -12.21 -7.98
N THR A 27 -14.62 -13.49 -7.71
CA THR A 27 -15.91 -14.12 -8.02
C THR A 27 -16.90 -14.02 -6.86
N CYS A 28 -16.51 -13.40 -5.73
CA CYS A 28 -17.37 -13.20 -4.57
C CYS A 28 -18.21 -11.94 -4.77
N PRO A 29 -19.55 -12.02 -4.80
CA PRO A 29 -20.39 -10.86 -5.06
C PRO A 29 -20.46 -9.92 -3.85
N ALA A 30 -20.32 -8.62 -4.10
CA ALA A 30 -20.68 -7.61 -3.12
C ALA A 30 -22.22 -7.52 -2.99
N PRO A 31 -22.78 -7.40 -1.78
CA PRO A 31 -24.23 -7.39 -1.56
C PRO A 31 -24.95 -6.21 -2.22
N HIS A 32 -24.21 -5.19 -2.66
CA HIS A 32 -24.74 -3.97 -3.27
C HIS A 32 -24.47 -3.86 -4.78
N GLY A 33 -23.88 -4.89 -5.40
CA GLY A 33 -23.57 -4.90 -6.84
C GLY A 33 -22.47 -3.92 -7.26
N ARG A 34 -21.74 -3.33 -6.31
CA ARG A 34 -20.61 -2.43 -6.52
C ARG A 34 -19.62 -2.55 -5.38
N THR A 35 -18.40 -2.05 -5.57
CA THR A 35 -17.29 -2.17 -4.61
C THR A 35 -17.47 -1.27 -3.39
N PHE A 36 -17.92 -0.02 -3.55
CA PHE A 36 -18.15 0.87 -2.42
C PHE A 36 -19.46 0.55 -1.67
N PRO A 37 -19.48 0.57 -0.32
CA PRO A 37 -18.36 0.89 0.59
C PRO A 37 -17.61 -0.32 1.17
N THR A 38 -18.04 -1.55 0.88
CA THR A 38 -17.67 -2.76 1.65
C THR A 38 -16.85 -3.80 0.90
N ALA A 39 -16.49 -3.55 -0.35
CA ALA A 39 -15.71 -4.47 -1.21
C ALA A 39 -14.62 -3.71 -2.00
N LEU A 40 -13.91 -2.80 -1.32
CA LEU A 40 -12.82 -2.00 -1.89
C LEU A 40 -11.43 -2.64 -1.69
N ASP A 41 -11.34 -3.71 -0.91
CA ASP A 41 -10.09 -4.37 -0.53
C ASP A 41 -9.20 -4.75 -1.73
N PRO A 42 -9.73 -5.26 -2.86
CA PRO A 42 -8.91 -5.57 -4.02
C PRO A 42 -8.34 -4.34 -4.73
N LEU A 43 -8.93 -3.16 -4.50
CA LEU A 43 -8.67 -1.93 -5.26
C LEU A 43 -7.60 -1.04 -4.63
N TYR A 44 -6.99 -1.46 -3.52
CA TYR A 44 -5.97 -0.69 -2.81
C TYR A 44 -4.74 -0.41 -3.69
N CYS A 45 -4.27 0.84 -3.64
CA CYS A 45 -2.88 1.16 -3.96
C CYS A 45 -1.96 0.36 -3.03
N ASN A 46 -0.82 -0.09 -3.54
CA ASN A 46 0.19 -0.69 -2.71
C ASN A 46 0.90 0.40 -1.90
N ARG A 47 1.57 -0.02 -0.82
CA ARG A 47 2.27 0.90 0.10
C ARG A 47 3.35 1.75 -0.58
N TYR A 48 3.99 1.23 -1.64
CA TYR A 48 5.06 1.92 -2.35
C TYR A 48 4.52 3.08 -3.20
N GLU A 49 3.31 2.96 -3.75
CA GLU A 49 2.61 4.07 -4.41
C GLU A 49 2.34 5.22 -3.44
N ILE A 50 1.92 4.92 -2.20
CA ILE A 50 1.74 5.92 -1.14
C ILE A 50 3.07 6.58 -0.75
N ARG A 51 4.15 5.80 -0.67
CA ARG A 51 5.50 6.32 -0.42
C ARG A 51 5.95 7.30 -1.51
N ASP A 52 5.75 6.95 -2.77
CA ASP A 52 6.10 7.79 -3.92
C ASP A 52 5.29 9.10 -3.93
N PHE A 53 3.97 9.01 -3.70
CA PHE A 53 3.11 10.17 -3.51
C PHE A 53 3.65 11.11 -2.43
N ALA A 54 3.99 10.59 -1.25
CA ALA A 54 4.47 11.39 -0.14
C ALA A 54 5.80 12.10 -0.45
N LYS A 55 6.72 11.43 -1.16
CA LYS A 55 7.97 12.06 -1.64
C LYS A 55 7.69 13.23 -2.58
N LYS A 56 6.82 13.03 -3.57
CA LYS A 56 6.46 14.05 -4.57
C LYS A 56 5.80 15.26 -3.92
N VAL A 57 4.82 15.02 -3.04
CA VAL A 57 4.12 16.08 -2.30
C VAL A 57 5.05 16.84 -1.37
N HIS A 58 5.95 16.14 -0.67
CA HIS A 58 6.94 16.80 0.20
C HIS A 58 7.93 17.66 -0.60
N ALA A 59 8.34 17.22 -1.80
CA ALA A 59 9.18 18.00 -2.70
C ALA A 59 8.49 19.29 -3.21
N LEU A 60 7.15 19.32 -3.21
CA LEU A 60 6.35 20.52 -3.48
C LEU A 60 6.13 21.41 -2.24
N ASP A 61 6.91 21.22 -1.18
CA ASP A 61 6.85 21.97 0.09
C ASP A 61 5.53 21.84 0.89
N ILE A 62 4.68 20.87 0.56
CA ILE A 62 3.45 20.61 1.32
C ILE A 62 3.81 19.95 2.67
N LYS A 63 3.39 20.57 3.78
CA LYS A 63 3.75 20.13 5.15
C LYS A 63 2.71 19.26 5.85
N TYR A 64 1.47 19.29 5.39
CA TYR A 64 0.38 18.45 5.91
C TYR A 64 0.07 17.34 4.91
N ILE A 65 0.70 16.19 5.11
CA ILE A 65 0.60 15.03 4.23
C ILE A 65 -0.02 13.89 5.03
N GLY A 66 -1.07 13.29 4.49
CA GLY A 66 -1.77 12.17 5.12
C GLY A 66 -2.34 11.23 4.09
N VAL A 67 -3.28 10.40 4.51
CA VAL A 67 -4.10 9.52 3.67
C VAL A 67 -5.53 9.59 4.22
N CYS A 68 -6.53 9.63 3.35
CA CYS A 68 -7.92 9.84 3.73
C CYS A 68 -8.65 8.48 3.95
N CYS A 69 -9.87 8.32 3.45
CA CYS A 69 -10.64 7.09 3.53
C CYS A 69 -9.82 5.88 3.03
N GLY A 70 -9.86 4.76 3.75
CA GLY A 70 -9.02 3.58 3.43
C GLY A 70 -7.59 3.65 3.96
N ALA A 71 -7.22 4.68 4.74
CA ALA A 71 -5.91 4.71 5.37
C ALA A 71 -5.71 3.50 6.31
N ALA A 72 -4.75 2.64 5.97
CA ALA A 72 -4.26 1.59 6.85
C ALA A 72 -3.00 2.09 7.60
N PRO A 73 -2.65 1.51 8.76
CA PRO A 73 -1.45 1.90 9.51
C PRO A 73 -0.15 1.89 8.69
N MET A 74 -0.05 0.95 7.73
CA MET A 74 1.08 0.88 6.79
C MET A 74 1.17 2.09 5.86
N HIS A 75 0.03 2.64 5.40
CA HIS A 75 0.01 3.83 4.54
C HIS A 75 0.51 5.06 5.28
N ILE A 76 0.05 5.26 6.51
CA ILE A 76 0.49 6.37 7.37
C ILE A 76 1.99 6.26 7.69
N ARG A 77 2.48 5.03 7.94
CA ARG A 77 3.92 4.79 8.13
C ARG A 77 4.72 5.13 6.88
N GLU A 78 4.29 4.72 5.69
CA GLU A 78 4.99 5.05 4.45
C GLU A 78 5.04 6.56 4.20
N VAL A 79 3.98 7.31 4.50
CA VAL A 79 4.01 8.79 4.42
C VAL A 79 5.11 9.36 5.32
N ALA A 80 5.17 8.93 6.59
CA ALA A 80 6.16 9.43 7.54
C ALA A 80 7.60 9.06 7.13
N GLU A 81 7.83 7.81 6.76
CA GLU A 81 9.15 7.31 6.38
C GLU A 81 9.62 7.80 5.00
N ALA A 82 8.69 8.16 4.11
CA ALA A 82 9.01 8.78 2.82
C ALA A 82 9.68 10.15 2.98
N ILE A 83 9.29 10.90 4.01
CA ILE A 83 9.79 12.24 4.30
C ILE A 83 10.91 12.25 5.36
N GLY A 84 11.54 11.09 5.60
CA GLY A 84 12.69 10.97 6.49
C GLY A 84 12.37 10.89 7.98
N ARG A 85 11.09 10.72 8.38
CA ARG A 85 10.74 10.54 9.79
C ARG A 85 10.85 9.08 10.21
N LYS A 86 11.40 8.85 11.40
CA LYS A 86 11.30 7.58 12.12
C LYS A 86 10.24 7.74 13.21
N VAL A 87 9.17 6.94 13.13
CA VAL A 87 8.04 7.02 14.06
C VAL A 87 7.97 5.78 14.97
N PRO A 88 7.24 5.80 16.10
CA PRO A 88 7.10 4.61 16.95
C PRO A 88 6.62 3.37 16.18
N ALA A 89 5.72 3.56 15.21
CA ALA A 89 5.21 2.48 14.36
C ALA A 89 6.24 1.93 13.35
N SER A 90 7.37 2.60 13.11
CA SER A 90 8.45 2.12 12.24
C SER A 90 9.05 0.80 12.74
N ARG A 91 8.91 0.48 14.04
CA ARG A 91 9.34 -0.81 14.61
C ARG A 91 8.58 -2.01 14.02
N TYR A 92 7.39 -1.79 13.47
CA TYR A 92 6.54 -2.82 12.86
C TYR A 92 6.74 -2.92 11.35
N ARG A 93 7.77 -2.28 10.80
CA ARG A 93 8.11 -2.45 9.40
C ARG A 93 8.61 -3.87 9.15
N GLU A 94 8.24 -4.42 8.01
CA GLU A 94 8.77 -5.69 7.55
C GLU A 94 10.31 -5.65 7.48
N LYS A 95 10.95 -6.71 7.98
CA LYS A 95 12.39 -6.91 7.85
C LYS A 95 12.63 -7.98 6.80
N MET A 96 12.56 -7.61 5.52
CA MET A 96 12.63 -8.55 4.39
C MET A 96 13.91 -9.37 4.37
N SER A 97 15.03 -8.86 4.90
CA SER A 97 16.26 -9.66 5.08
C SER A 97 16.02 -10.96 5.86
N ASN A 98 15.01 -10.99 6.73
CA ASN A 98 14.65 -12.15 7.55
C ASN A 98 13.50 -12.98 6.96
N HIS A 99 12.98 -12.65 5.78
CA HIS A 99 11.94 -13.45 5.15
C HIS A 99 12.49 -14.85 4.83
N PHE A 100 11.78 -15.92 5.20
CA PHE A 100 12.32 -17.29 5.11
C PHE A 100 12.73 -17.71 3.68
N MET A 101 11.97 -17.25 2.67
CA MET A 101 12.22 -17.58 1.26
C MET A 101 13.01 -16.50 0.52
N TYR A 102 12.55 -15.24 0.58
CA TYR A 102 13.13 -14.10 -0.15
C TYR A 102 14.12 -13.25 0.66
N GLY A 103 14.54 -13.70 1.84
CA GLY A 103 15.47 -12.95 2.69
C GLY A 103 16.94 -13.17 2.33
N THR A 104 17.81 -12.35 2.90
CA THR A 104 19.26 -12.35 2.66
C THR A 104 20.08 -12.61 3.94
N ASN A 105 19.41 -12.93 5.05
CA ASN A 105 20.07 -13.25 6.31
C ASN A 105 20.82 -14.59 6.18
N GLU A 106 22.08 -14.63 6.62
CA GLU A 106 22.95 -15.81 6.59
C GLU A 106 22.36 -17.05 7.28
N ARG A 107 21.41 -16.85 8.20
CA ARG A 107 20.72 -17.96 8.90
C ARG A 107 19.66 -18.66 8.03
N ILE A 108 19.36 -18.14 6.84
CA ILE A 108 18.37 -18.73 5.93
C ILE A 108 19.03 -19.89 5.17
N PRO A 109 18.52 -21.13 5.29
CA PRO A 109 19.10 -22.26 4.57
C PRO A 109 19.02 -22.08 3.05
N GLU A 110 20.10 -22.41 2.33
CA GLU A 110 20.17 -22.32 0.86
C GLU A 110 19.09 -23.16 0.17
N HIS A 111 18.81 -24.35 0.71
CA HIS A 111 17.78 -25.22 0.15
C HIS A 111 16.37 -24.61 0.24
N ILE A 112 16.11 -23.65 1.14
CA ILE A 112 14.82 -22.94 1.23
C ILE A 112 14.80 -21.75 0.30
N SER A 113 15.86 -20.92 0.32
CA SER A 113 15.95 -19.74 -0.54
C SER A 113 16.02 -20.10 -2.03
N GLY A 114 16.60 -21.25 -2.37
CA GLY A 114 16.63 -21.80 -3.73
C GLY A 114 15.26 -22.20 -4.31
N TYR A 115 14.19 -22.21 -3.51
CA TYR A 115 12.81 -22.39 -3.99
C TYR A 115 12.11 -21.08 -4.33
N GLY A 116 12.69 -19.91 -4.05
CA GLY A 116 12.00 -18.62 -4.23
C GLY A 116 11.46 -18.40 -5.64
N ASP A 117 12.22 -18.79 -6.67
CA ASP A 117 11.82 -18.64 -8.07
C ASP A 117 10.98 -19.81 -8.62
N LYS A 118 10.72 -20.83 -7.79
CA LYS A 118 10.00 -22.06 -8.17
C LYS A 118 8.60 -22.14 -7.56
N ALA A 119 8.24 -21.19 -6.70
CA ALA A 119 6.98 -21.12 -5.97
C ALA A 119 5.84 -20.51 -6.80
#